data_AF-A0A9X4AHA9-F1
#
_entry.id   AF-A0A9X4AHA9-F1
#
_cell.length_a   1.000
_cell.length_b   1.000
_cell.length_c   1.000
_cell.angle_alpha   90.00
_cell.angle_beta   90.00
_cell.angle_gamma   90.00
#
_symmetry.space_group_name_H-M   'P 1'
#
loop_
_entity.id
_entity.type
_entity.pdbx_description
1 polymer ?
#
loop_
_entity_poly.entity_id
_entity_poly.type
_entity_poly.pdbx_seq_one_letter_code
_entity_poly.pdbx_strand_id
1 'polypeptide(L)' 'MDGVIEFKVEAPPKDQAYVIFNPEKTNIDELTDAIKESGYGVKKIEEKV' A
#
# COMPACT_ATOMS: atom_id res chain seq x y z
N MET A 1 9.51 1.25 8.06
CA MET A 1 8.38 2.00 7.50
C MET A 1 7.73 2.79 8.63
N ASP A 2 8.20 4.02 8.85
CA ASP A 2 7.61 4.95 9.79
C ASP A 2 6.52 5.73 9.04
N GLY A 3 5.25 5.65 9.44
CA GLY A 3 4.15 6.35 8.75
C GLY A 3 3.00 5.48 8.24
N VAL A 4 3.11 4.15 8.29
CA VAL A 4 1.96 3.26 8.07
C VAL A 4 1.09 3.27 9.31
N ILE A 5 -0.19 3.61 9.14
CA ILE A 5 -1.19 3.69 10.22
C ILE A 5 -1.94 2.36 10.33
N GLU A 6 -2.37 1.80 9.19
CA GLU A 6 -3.10 0.53 9.15
C GLU A 6 -2.79 -0.23 7.85
N PHE A 7 -2.72 -1.55 7.96
CA PHE A 7 -2.54 -2.45 6.82
C PHE A 7 -3.55 -3.60 6.88
N LYS A 8 -4.29 -3.82 5.79
CA LYS A 8 -5.26 -4.89 5.65
C LYS A 8 -5.06 -5.65 4.35
N VAL A 9 -4.95 -6.97 4.42
CA VAL A 9 -4.85 -7.86 3.26
C VAL A 9 -6.14 -8.66 3.11
N GLU A 10 -6.72 -8.64 1.92
CA GLU A 10 -7.82 -9.51 1.51
C GLU A 10 -7.27 -10.68 0.70
N ALA A 11 -7.53 -11.91 1.15
CA ALA A 11 -7.14 -13.14 0.48
C ALA A 11 -7.91 -13.34 -0.86
N PRO A 12 -7.55 -14.35 -1.68
CA PRO A 12 -8.24 -14.65 -2.93
C PRO A 12 -9.76 -14.79 -2.76
N PRO A 13 -10.58 -14.41 -3.77
CA PRO A 13 -10.21 -14.10 -5.16
C PRO A 13 -9.85 -12.62 -5.43
N LYS A 14 -9.96 -11.74 -4.43
CA LYS A 14 -9.67 -10.31 -4.62
C LYS A 14 -8.16 -10.03 -4.66
N ASP A 15 -7.41 -10.65 -3.75
CA ASP A 15 -5.95 -10.47 -3.61
C ASP A 15 -5.57 -8.98 -3.58
N GLN A 16 -6.23 -8.23 -2.70
CA GLN A 16 -6.09 -6.77 -2.57
C GLN A 16 -5.50 -6.44 -1.21
N ALA A 17 -4.59 -5.45 -1.17
CA ALA A 17 -4.08 -4.89 0.06
C ALA A 17 -4.50 -3.41 0.17
N TYR A 18 -4.94 -3.02 1.37
CA TYR A 18 -5.29 -1.66 1.73
C TYR A 18 -4.26 -1.16 2.74
N VAL A 19 -3.68 0.01 2.45
CA VAL A 19 -2.71 0.68 3.31
C VAL A 19 -3.27 2.06 3.64
N ILE A 20 -3.38 2.38 4.92
CA ILE A 20 -3.59 3.75 5.39
C ILE A 20 -2.23 4.25 5.87
N PHE A 21 -1.77 5.37 5.33
CA PHE A 21 -0.47 5.96 5.66
C PHE A 21 -0.59 7.46 5.92
N ASN A 22 0.39 8.02 6.62
CA ASN A 22 0.52 9.46 6.81
C ASN A 22 1.29 10.09 5.64
N PRO A 23 0.66 10.96 4.83
CA PRO A 23 1.30 11.60 3.67
C PRO A 23 2.44 12.56 4.04
N GLU A 24 2.54 13.02 5.29
CA GLU A 24 3.65 13.85 5.77
C GLU A 24 4.93 13.04 6.06
N LYS A 25 4.81 11.71 6.16
CA LYS A 25 5.93 10.81 6.49
C LYS A 25 6.33 9.89 5.35
N THR A 26 5.39 9.54 4.48
CA THR A 26 5.64 8.67 3.33
C THR A 26 4.67 8.99 2.21
N ASN A 27 4.98 8.62 0.99
CA ASN A 27 4.13 8.84 -0.17
C ASN A 27 3.84 7.54 -0.95
N ILE A 28 2.94 7.65 -1.92
CA ILE A 28 2.49 6.51 -2.73
C ILE A 28 3.65 5.88 -3.52
N ASP A 29 4.60 6.68 -4.01
CA ASP A 29 5.74 6.18 -4.77
C ASP A 29 6.65 5.31 -3.89
N GLU A 30 7.01 5.80 -2.69
CA GLU A 30 7.81 5.03 -1.72
C GLU A 30 7.14 3.72 -1.32
N LEU A 31 5.82 3.75 -1.08
CA LEU A 31 5.05 2.53 -0.77
C LEU A 31 5.02 1.58 -1.97
N THR A 32 4.87 2.11 -3.18
CA THR A 32 4.84 1.32 -4.42
C THR A 32 6.18 0.66 -4.69
N ASP A 33 7.29 1.36 -4.50
CA ASP A 33 8.62 0.80 -4.67
C ASP A 33 8.90 -0.29 -3.63
N ALA A 34 8.56 -0.06 -2.36
CA ALA A 34 8.71 -1.09 -1.33
C ALA A 34 7.88 -2.35 -1.63
N ILE A 35 6.66 -2.19 -2.18
CA ILE A 35 5.82 -3.32 -2.61
C ILE A 35 6.47 -4.08 -3.77
N LYS A 36 7.01 -3.36 -4.77
CA LYS A 36 7.73 -4.00 -5.89
C LYS A 36 9.01 -4.72 -5.43
N GLU A 37 9.78 -4.12 -4.53
CA GLU A 37 10.98 -4.74 -3.94
C GLU A 37 10.64 -6.02 -3.16
N SER A 38 9.46 -6.08 -2.54
CA SER A 38 8.97 -7.29 -1.88
C SER A 38 8.48 -8.39 -2.85
N GLY A 39 8.48 -8.12 -4.16
CA GLY A 39 8.09 -9.07 -5.20
C GLY A 39 6.60 -9.05 -5.58
N TYR A 40 5.84 -8.09 -5.05
CA TYR A 40 4.41 -7.93 -5.34
C TYR A 40 4.16 -6.82 -6.38
N GLY A 41 3.10 -6.98 -7.18
CA GLY A 41 2.71 -6.00 -8.20
C GLY A 41 1.59 -5.08 -7.73
N VAL A 42 1.73 -3.77 -7.92
CA VAL A 42 0.67 -2.79 -7.68
C VAL A 42 -0.16 -2.61 -8.96
N LYS A 43 -1.44 -3.01 -8.94
CA LYS A 43 -2.35 -2.90 -10.11
C LYS A 43 -3.22 -1.65 -10.10
N LYS A 44 -3.66 -1.18 -8.94
CA LYS A 44 -4.59 -0.06 -8.80
C LYS A 44 -4.34 0.64 -7.47
N ILE A 45 -4.33 1.97 -7.50
CA ILE A 45 -4.23 2.83 -6.33
C ILE A 45 -5.55 3.60 -6.26
N GLU A 46 -6.25 3.49 -5.13
CA GLU A 46 -7.48 4.24 -4.89
C GLU A 46 -7.30 5.10 -3.65
N GLU A 47 -7.35 6.42 -3.83
CA GLU A 47 -7.37 7.37 -2.74
C GLU A 47 -8.82 7.55 -2.28
N LYS A 48 -9.08 7.29 -1.01
CA LYS A 48 -10.40 7.48 -0.43
C LYS A 48 -10.41 8.84 0.26
N VAL A 49 -11.01 9.82 -0.42
CA VAL A 49 -11.24 11.19 0.08
C VAL A 49 -12.30 11.21 1.19
#